data_AF-A0A257QIL2-F1
#
_entry.id   AF-A0A257QIL2-F1
#
_cell.length_a   1.000
_cell.length_b   1.000
_cell.length_c   1.000
_cell.angle_alpha   90.00
_cell.angle_beta   90.00
_cell.angle_gamma   90.00
#
_symmetry.space_group_name_H-M   'P 1'
#
loop_
_entity.id
_entity.type
_entity.pdbx_description
1 polymer ?
#
loop_
_entity_poly.entity_id
_entity_poly.type
_entity_poly.pdbx_seq_one_letter_code
_entity_poly.pdbx_strand_id
1 'polypeptide(L)'
;PTTSGQSINYLIEAAFLEQDGTPVVLPYVNPANPSSPYSGPANSGTAQNTKRTQSVQLQLKAGAAATTGTQTTPATDTGYVPLYVITVAYGQTSITTAQITLAPGNSFIAKKIPQIGNYTALFSVISAKSAAYTLLPTDNGAYFSISGTTTITLPLASGILAGYVVGLANNGSNTVTINTNGTTVYLPTGPVSSTFTMQPGDFLLLDYDGAALRVLSASRALLGAAALAGSSSQVFNVANGTSAQNAVALGQLQSYNTVGALLLVETTGVSYTAGTTYAGSAIVPTGTGVALSGSYVALGTGLNTYGGSFYYTLFAKVA
;
A
#
# COMPACT_ATOMS: atom_id res chain seq x y z
N PRO A 1 -21.86 -51.55 19.99
CA PRO A 1 -23.13 -52.10 19.46
C PRO A 1 -23.27 -53.56 19.90
N THR A 2 -24.50 -54.09 19.98
CA THR A 2 -24.77 -55.45 20.46
C THR A 2 -24.86 -56.49 19.33
N THR A 3 -24.89 -56.05 18.08
CA THR A 3 -25.07 -56.92 16.90
C THR A 3 -23.82 -56.89 16.03
N SER A 4 -23.37 -58.08 15.58
CA SER A 4 -22.26 -58.21 14.64
C SER A 4 -22.53 -57.47 13.33
N GLY A 5 -21.49 -56.86 12.75
CA GLY A 5 -21.59 -56.05 11.55
C GLY A 5 -22.09 -54.60 11.77
N GLN A 6 -22.42 -54.23 13.00
CA GLN A 6 -22.81 -52.86 13.34
C GLN A 6 -21.68 -52.05 13.98
N SER A 7 -21.78 -50.72 13.85
CA SER A 7 -20.95 -49.70 14.49
C SER A 7 -21.81 -48.61 15.11
N ILE A 8 -21.27 -47.88 16.09
CA ILE A 8 -21.87 -46.68 16.69
C ILE A 8 -20.89 -45.52 16.56
N ASN A 9 -21.38 -44.35 16.14
CA ASN A 9 -20.64 -43.10 16.29
C ASN A 9 -20.94 -42.48 17.66
N TYR A 10 -19.90 -42.13 18.41
CA TYR A 10 -19.99 -41.34 19.63
C TYR A 10 -19.42 -39.94 19.36
N LEU A 11 -20.19 -38.90 19.68
CA LEU A 11 -19.73 -37.52 19.62
C LEU A 11 -19.11 -37.14 20.97
N ILE A 12 -17.88 -36.61 20.94
CA ILE A 12 -17.31 -35.87 22.06
C ILE A 12 -17.61 -34.40 21.82
N GLU A 13 -18.24 -33.76 22.80
CA GLU A 13 -18.56 -32.35 22.79
C GLU A 13 -18.14 -31.68 24.10
N ALA A 14 -17.91 -30.38 24.04
CA ALA A 14 -17.43 -29.60 25.16
C ALA A 14 -18.25 -28.35 25.41
N ALA A 15 -18.49 -28.05 26.68
CA ALA A 15 -19.05 -26.78 27.12
C ALA A 15 -18.08 -26.09 28.10
N PHE A 16 -18.14 -24.77 28.12
CA PHE A 16 -17.41 -23.97 29.08
C PHE A 16 -18.20 -23.86 30.38
N LEU A 17 -17.56 -24.13 31.51
CA LEU A 17 -18.16 -23.99 32.83
C LEU A 17 -17.37 -22.95 33.64
N GLU A 18 -18.10 -22.04 34.28
CA GLU A 18 -17.55 -21.03 35.16
C GLU A 18 -18.19 -21.12 36.54
N GLN A 19 -17.36 -21.12 37.58
CA GLN A 19 -17.81 -21.13 38.96
C GLN A 19 -16.97 -20.17 39.80
N ASP A 20 -17.65 -19.28 40.51
CA ASP A 20 -17.05 -18.45 41.56
C ASP A 20 -17.00 -19.20 42.88
N GLY A 21 -15.89 -19.07 43.59
CA GLY A 21 -15.69 -19.73 44.87
C GLY A 21 -14.60 -19.09 45.71
N THR A 22 -14.22 -19.81 46.77
CA THR A 22 -13.30 -19.34 47.82
C THR A 22 -13.78 -18.01 48.43
N PRO A 23 -14.93 -18.03 49.13
CA PRO A 23 -15.42 -16.84 49.81
C PRO A 23 -14.48 -16.46 50.95
N VAL A 24 -13.98 -15.22 50.92
CA VAL A 24 -13.13 -14.64 51.98
C VAL A 24 -13.71 -13.29 52.37
N VAL A 25 -13.71 -12.98 53.68
CA VAL A 25 -14.04 -11.64 54.16
C VAL A 25 -12.85 -10.73 53.88
N LEU A 26 -12.99 -9.88 52.87
CA LEU A 26 -11.94 -8.95 52.47
C LEU A 26 -11.99 -7.66 53.31
N PRO A 27 -10.84 -7.06 53.63
CA PRO A 27 -10.80 -5.72 54.19
C PRO A 27 -11.19 -4.67 53.14
N TYR A 28 -12.01 -3.71 53.52
CA TYR A 28 -12.45 -2.58 52.70
C TYR A 28 -11.95 -1.26 53.28
N VAL A 29 -11.64 -0.29 52.42
CA VAL A 29 -11.27 1.06 52.86
C VAL A 29 -12.44 1.68 53.64
N ASN A 30 -12.14 2.15 54.85
CA ASN A 30 -13.06 2.93 55.67
C ASN A 30 -12.70 4.42 55.56
N PRO A 31 -13.48 5.23 54.82
CA PRO A 31 -13.16 6.65 54.63
C PRO A 31 -13.26 7.48 55.92
N ALA A 32 -14.05 7.03 56.90
CA ALA A 32 -14.22 7.73 58.18
C ALA A 32 -13.08 7.42 59.16
N ASN A 33 -12.43 6.25 59.03
CA ASN A 33 -11.24 5.90 59.79
C ASN A 33 -10.33 4.93 58.99
N PRO A 34 -9.37 5.45 58.21
CA PRO A 34 -8.51 4.63 57.36
C PRO A 34 -7.62 3.63 58.11
N SER A 35 -7.35 3.86 59.41
CA SER A 35 -6.57 2.93 60.25
C SER A 35 -7.36 1.70 60.71
N SER A 36 -8.67 1.67 60.46
CA SER A 36 -9.58 0.58 60.82
C SER A 36 -10.42 0.18 59.61
N PRO A 37 -9.90 -0.71 58.74
CA PRO A 37 -10.62 -1.20 57.56
C PRO A 37 -11.94 -1.86 57.94
N TYR A 38 -12.94 -1.74 57.07
CA TYR A 38 -14.18 -2.48 57.20
C TYR A 38 -13.96 -3.97 56.93
N SER A 39 -14.69 -4.83 57.64
CA SER A 39 -14.70 -6.27 57.40
C SER A 39 -15.83 -6.62 56.43
N GLY A 40 -15.48 -6.88 55.16
CA GLY A 40 -16.45 -7.09 54.08
C GLY A 40 -17.16 -5.80 53.61
N PRO A 41 -17.96 -5.89 52.54
CA PRO A 41 -18.68 -4.73 52.00
C PRO A 41 -19.56 -4.08 53.06
N ALA A 42 -19.50 -2.74 53.14
CA ALA A 42 -20.24 -1.94 54.13
C ALA A 42 -20.06 -2.39 55.59
N ASN A 43 -18.90 -2.98 55.93
CA ASN A 43 -18.59 -3.52 57.26
C ASN A 43 -19.56 -4.63 57.73
N SER A 44 -20.17 -5.36 56.80
CA SER A 44 -21.20 -6.36 57.08
C SER A 44 -20.67 -7.71 57.55
N GLY A 45 -19.36 -7.96 57.45
CA GLY A 45 -18.77 -9.29 57.65
C GLY A 45 -19.04 -10.28 56.52
N THR A 46 -19.71 -9.85 55.42
CA THR A 46 -20.05 -10.74 54.30
C THR A 46 -18.80 -11.09 53.49
N ALA A 47 -18.55 -12.39 53.34
CA ALA A 47 -17.46 -12.91 52.51
C ALA A 47 -17.79 -12.76 51.02
N GLN A 48 -16.75 -12.57 50.20
CA GLN A 48 -16.85 -12.48 48.75
C GLN A 48 -16.00 -13.53 48.08
N ASN A 49 -16.50 -14.10 46.98
CA ASN A 49 -15.72 -15.04 46.18
C ASN A 49 -14.47 -14.34 45.63
N THR A 50 -13.31 -14.91 45.91
CA THR A 50 -12.00 -14.36 45.52
C THR A 50 -11.36 -15.12 44.36
N LYS A 51 -11.96 -16.25 43.96
CA LYS A 51 -11.47 -17.09 42.89
C LYS A 51 -12.60 -17.40 41.91
N ARG A 52 -12.29 -17.25 40.63
CA ARG A 52 -13.10 -17.75 39.52
C ARG A 52 -12.40 -18.96 38.93
N THR A 53 -13.07 -20.10 38.90
CA THR A 53 -12.57 -21.33 38.27
C THR A 53 -13.29 -21.52 36.96
N GLN A 54 -12.51 -21.68 35.90
CA GLN A 54 -13.00 -21.95 34.56
C GLN A 54 -12.56 -23.36 34.18
N SER A 55 -13.49 -24.19 33.74
CA SER A 55 -13.22 -25.57 33.36
C SER A 55 -13.94 -25.94 32.07
N VAL A 56 -13.44 -26.99 31.44
CA VAL A 56 -14.08 -27.59 30.27
C VAL A 56 -14.87 -28.79 30.75
N GLN A 57 -16.18 -28.74 30.56
CA GLN A 57 -17.04 -29.90 30.73
C GLN A 57 -17.04 -30.71 29.44
N LEU A 58 -16.65 -31.98 29.53
CA LEU A 58 -16.69 -32.91 28.40
C LEU A 58 -17.90 -33.83 28.53
N GLN A 59 -18.59 -34.05 27.41
CA GLN A 59 -19.70 -34.97 27.30
C GLN A 59 -19.46 -35.94 26.14
N LEU A 60 -19.88 -37.19 26.32
CA LEU A 60 -19.89 -38.22 25.29
C LEU A 60 -21.35 -38.54 24.96
N LYS A 61 -21.72 -38.38 23.69
CA LYS A 61 -23.08 -38.62 23.20
C LYS A 61 -23.09 -39.80 22.23
N ALA A 62 -23.85 -40.83 22.56
CA ALA A 62 -23.98 -42.03 21.74
C ALA A 62 -24.99 -41.84 20.61
N GLY A 63 -24.63 -42.27 19.40
CA GLY A 63 -25.56 -42.41 18.28
C GLY A 63 -26.29 -43.75 18.26
N ALA A 64 -27.13 -43.91 17.24
CA ALA A 64 -27.78 -45.19 16.97
C ALA A 64 -26.76 -46.18 16.36
N ALA A 65 -26.87 -47.44 16.77
CA ALA A 65 -26.14 -48.51 16.11
C ALA A 65 -26.71 -48.74 14.70
N ALA A 66 -25.84 -48.82 13.71
CA ALA A 66 -26.20 -49.10 12.33
C ALA A 66 -25.16 -50.01 11.69
N THR A 67 -25.46 -50.54 10.50
CA THR A 67 -24.48 -51.27 9.67
C THR A 67 -23.21 -50.45 9.55
N THR A 68 -22.05 -51.08 9.76
CA THR A 68 -20.76 -50.38 9.65
C THR A 68 -20.64 -49.70 8.30
N GLY A 69 -20.40 -48.39 8.33
CA GLY A 69 -20.38 -47.50 7.17
C GLY A 69 -21.62 -46.60 7.01
N THR A 70 -22.74 -46.89 7.69
CA THR A 70 -24.00 -46.12 7.58
C THR A 70 -24.45 -45.44 8.87
N GLN A 71 -23.66 -45.56 9.92
CA GLN A 71 -23.90 -44.94 11.22
C GLN A 71 -23.87 -43.40 11.14
N THR A 72 -24.83 -42.77 11.81
CA THR A 72 -24.97 -41.31 11.86
C THR A 72 -24.41 -40.77 13.17
N THR A 73 -23.68 -39.66 13.10
CA THR A 73 -23.21 -38.94 14.29
C THR A 73 -24.38 -38.18 14.93
N PRO A 74 -24.57 -38.24 16.26
CA PRO A 74 -25.54 -37.39 16.97
C PRO A 74 -25.31 -35.90 16.72
N ALA A 75 -26.39 -35.11 16.76
CA ALA A 75 -26.27 -33.65 16.76
C ALA A 75 -25.67 -33.14 18.07
N THR A 76 -24.89 -32.06 17.99
CA THR A 76 -24.33 -31.34 19.14
C THR A 76 -25.43 -30.71 19.98
N ASP A 77 -25.27 -30.73 21.30
CA ASP A 77 -26.19 -30.08 22.24
C ASP A 77 -26.05 -28.54 22.18
N THR A 78 -27.13 -27.84 22.52
CA THR A 78 -27.11 -26.37 22.58
C THR A 78 -26.18 -25.91 23.69
N GLY A 79 -25.27 -24.99 23.38
CA GLY A 79 -24.24 -24.52 24.32
C GLY A 79 -22.97 -25.37 24.35
N TYR A 80 -22.91 -26.43 23.54
CA TYR A 80 -21.72 -27.25 23.36
C TYR A 80 -21.07 -27.01 21.98
N VAL A 81 -19.77 -27.27 21.90
CA VAL A 81 -18.99 -27.28 20.66
C VAL A 81 -18.56 -28.72 20.38
N PRO A 82 -18.76 -29.23 19.15
CA PRO A 82 -18.33 -30.59 18.82
C PRO A 82 -16.80 -30.66 18.70
N LEU A 83 -16.21 -31.75 19.18
CA LEU A 83 -14.75 -31.95 19.15
C LEU A 83 -14.37 -33.09 18.21
N TYR A 84 -14.80 -34.31 18.54
CA TYR A 84 -14.39 -35.53 17.84
C TYR A 84 -15.55 -36.51 17.70
N VAL A 85 -15.47 -37.39 16.70
CA VAL A 85 -16.35 -38.55 16.55
C VAL A 85 -15.51 -39.81 16.74
N ILE A 86 -15.99 -40.72 17.57
CA ILE A 86 -15.39 -42.04 17.76
C ILE A 86 -16.32 -43.08 17.13
N THR A 87 -15.83 -43.81 16.14
CA THR A 87 -16.56 -44.95 15.56
C THR A 87 -16.17 -46.23 16.28
N VAL A 88 -17.13 -46.89 16.95
CA VAL A 88 -16.90 -48.14 17.69
C VAL A 88 -17.66 -49.29 17.04
N ALA A 89 -16.92 -50.28 16.54
CA ALA A 89 -17.47 -51.48 15.93
C ALA A 89 -17.89 -52.53 16.98
N TYR A 90 -18.73 -53.49 16.58
CA TYR A 90 -19.09 -54.63 17.41
C TYR A 90 -17.85 -55.43 17.87
N GLY A 91 -17.82 -55.80 19.15
CA GLY A 91 -16.75 -56.61 19.74
C GLY A 91 -15.42 -55.88 19.94
N GLN A 92 -15.35 -54.57 19.65
CA GLN A 92 -14.12 -53.80 19.81
C GLN A 92 -13.81 -53.56 21.30
N THR A 93 -12.62 -53.97 21.75
CA THR A 93 -12.17 -53.86 23.16
C THR A 93 -11.23 -52.68 23.41
N SER A 94 -10.73 -52.03 22.36
CA SER A 94 -9.79 -50.90 22.45
C SER A 94 -10.08 -49.84 21.39
N ILE A 95 -9.91 -48.57 21.73
CA ILE A 95 -10.01 -47.43 20.79
C ILE A 95 -8.60 -47.03 20.39
N THR A 96 -8.34 -46.88 19.09
CA THR A 96 -7.10 -46.35 18.55
C THR A 96 -7.37 -45.05 17.79
N THR A 97 -6.32 -44.35 17.37
CA THR A 97 -6.46 -43.08 16.63
C THR A 97 -7.23 -43.23 15.33
N ALA A 98 -7.20 -44.41 14.69
CA ALA A 98 -7.92 -44.66 13.43
C ALA A 98 -9.45 -44.56 13.59
N GLN A 99 -9.97 -44.77 14.80
CA GLN A 99 -11.40 -44.66 15.09
C GLN A 99 -11.84 -43.24 15.47
N ILE A 100 -10.89 -42.31 15.66
CA ILE A 100 -11.15 -40.95 16.13
C ILE A 100 -10.98 -39.99 14.97
N THR A 101 -12.06 -39.32 14.58
CA THR A 101 -12.07 -38.30 13.53
C THR A 101 -12.58 -36.98 14.06
N LEU A 102 -12.29 -35.88 13.37
CA LEU A 102 -12.82 -34.56 13.74
C LEU A 102 -14.33 -34.52 13.51
N ALA A 103 -15.07 -33.99 14.47
CA ALA A 103 -16.50 -33.78 14.31
C ALA A 103 -16.77 -32.60 13.35
N PRO A 104 -17.79 -32.68 12.47
CA PRO A 104 -18.23 -31.53 11.68
C PRO A 104 -18.59 -30.35 12.60
N GLY A 105 -18.22 -29.12 12.21
CA GLY A 105 -18.48 -27.92 13.01
C GLY A 105 -17.54 -27.71 14.21
N ASN A 106 -16.49 -28.53 14.34
CA ASN A 106 -15.45 -28.27 15.35
C ASN A 106 -14.78 -26.91 15.11
N SER A 107 -14.37 -26.26 16.19
CA SER A 107 -13.74 -24.93 16.16
C SER A 107 -12.30 -24.96 16.67
N PHE A 108 -11.53 -26.00 16.30
CA PHE A 108 -10.14 -26.07 16.71
C PHE A 108 -9.30 -25.00 16.05
N ILE A 109 -8.60 -24.22 16.88
CA ILE A 109 -7.61 -23.27 16.40
C ILE A 109 -6.38 -24.08 15.95
N ALA A 110 -6.13 -24.10 14.65
CA ALA A 110 -5.08 -24.91 14.03
C ALA A 110 -3.64 -24.47 14.41
N LYS A 111 -3.47 -23.27 14.97
CA LYS A 111 -2.18 -22.70 15.37
C LYS A 111 -2.10 -22.61 16.90
N LYS A 112 -1.04 -23.16 17.49
CA LYS A 112 -0.76 -23.07 18.93
C LYS A 112 -0.19 -21.71 19.30
N ILE A 113 -0.27 -21.30 20.56
CA ILE A 113 0.18 -19.99 21.06
C ILE A 113 1.62 -19.62 20.61
N PRO A 114 2.62 -20.52 20.63
CA PRO A 114 3.96 -20.20 20.11
C PRO A 114 3.99 -19.91 18.60
N GLN A 115 3.05 -20.47 17.85
CA GLN A 115 2.87 -20.24 16.42
C GLN A 115 2.09 -18.96 16.12
N ILE A 116 1.40 -18.40 17.13
CA ILE A 116 0.72 -17.09 17.08
C ILE A 116 1.70 -15.96 17.43
N GLY A 117 2.70 -16.23 18.27
CA GLY A 117 3.78 -15.29 18.64
C GLY A 117 4.78 -14.97 17.53
N ASN A 118 4.80 -15.76 16.45
CA ASN A 118 5.34 -15.31 15.17
C ASN A 118 4.33 -14.36 14.53
N TYR A 119 4.37 -13.08 14.95
CA TYR A 119 3.61 -11.97 14.37
C TYR A 119 3.80 -11.80 12.84
N THR A 120 4.63 -12.62 12.22
CA THR A 120 4.65 -12.83 10.78
C THR A 120 3.41 -13.56 10.28
N ALA A 121 2.52 -14.15 11.09
CA ALA A 121 1.37 -14.91 10.59
C ALA A 121 0.06 -14.09 10.39
N LEU A 122 -0.10 -12.95 11.07
CA LEU A 122 -1.12 -11.96 10.69
C LEU A 122 -0.65 -11.10 9.50
N PHE A 123 0.65 -11.15 9.19
CA PHE A 123 1.29 -10.70 7.96
C PHE A 123 1.95 -11.89 7.20
N SER A 124 1.29 -13.06 7.15
CA SER A 124 1.84 -14.37 6.68
C SER A 124 2.13 -14.45 5.19
N VAL A 125 2.68 -13.42 4.58
CA VAL A 125 2.96 -13.51 3.16
C VAL A 125 4.21 -12.78 2.71
N ILE A 126 5.14 -12.47 3.63
CA ILE A 126 6.53 -12.18 3.29
C ILE A 126 7.26 -13.41 2.81
N SER A 127 6.89 -13.84 1.61
CA SER A 127 7.68 -14.75 0.79
C SER A 127 8.90 -13.99 0.28
N ALA A 128 10.09 -14.40 0.72
CA ALA A 128 11.33 -13.86 0.19
C ALA A 128 11.52 -14.33 -1.25
N LYS A 129 11.78 -13.41 -2.18
CA LYS A 129 12.12 -13.71 -3.58
C LYS A 129 13.47 -13.07 -3.91
N SER A 130 14.43 -13.89 -4.34
CA SER A 130 15.75 -13.43 -4.77
C SER A 130 16.02 -13.70 -6.25
N ALA A 131 15.07 -14.31 -6.95
CA ALA A 131 15.09 -14.64 -8.36
C ALA A 131 13.76 -14.24 -9.03
N ALA A 132 13.73 -14.29 -10.36
CA ALA A 132 12.59 -13.81 -11.14
C ALA A 132 11.33 -14.61 -10.79
N TYR A 133 10.20 -13.92 -10.65
CA TYR A 133 8.97 -14.54 -10.19
C TYR A 133 7.75 -13.90 -10.86
N THR A 134 6.87 -14.75 -11.39
CA THR A 134 5.57 -14.33 -11.91
C THR A 134 4.52 -14.57 -10.84
N LEU A 135 3.78 -13.52 -10.48
CA LEU A 135 2.70 -13.60 -9.51
C LEU A 135 1.57 -14.50 -10.03
N LEU A 136 1.05 -15.35 -9.15
CA LEU A 136 -0.01 -16.31 -9.44
C LEU A 136 -1.33 -15.86 -8.80
N PRO A 137 -2.49 -16.40 -9.24
CA PRO A 137 -3.78 -16.13 -8.61
C PRO A 137 -3.82 -16.54 -7.13
N THR A 138 -3.02 -17.53 -6.74
CA THR A 138 -2.84 -17.97 -5.36
C THR A 138 -2.06 -16.99 -4.49
N ASP A 139 -1.39 -16.01 -5.08
CA ASP A 139 -0.66 -14.96 -4.34
C ASP A 139 -1.59 -13.81 -3.88
N ASN A 140 -2.91 -13.99 -3.98
CA ASN A 140 -3.87 -12.99 -3.50
C ASN A 140 -3.72 -12.75 -1.99
N GLY A 141 -3.54 -11.50 -1.60
CA GLY A 141 -3.25 -11.05 -0.25
C GLY A 141 -1.77 -11.12 0.13
N ALA A 142 -0.88 -11.46 -0.82
CA ALA A 142 0.53 -11.67 -0.53
C ALA A 142 1.37 -10.39 -0.38
N TYR A 143 2.52 -10.46 0.29
CA TYR A 143 3.44 -9.34 0.55
C TYR A 143 4.90 -9.75 0.34
N PHE A 144 5.45 -9.72 -0.87
CA PHE A 144 6.79 -10.26 -1.13
C PHE A 144 7.93 -9.35 -0.63
N SER A 145 8.97 -9.93 -0.03
CA SER A 145 10.24 -9.25 0.24
C SER A 145 11.27 -9.67 -0.81
N ILE A 146 11.84 -8.71 -1.52
CA ILE A 146 12.71 -8.97 -2.67
C ILE A 146 14.12 -8.50 -2.33
N SER A 147 15.13 -9.33 -2.57
CA SER A 147 16.51 -9.05 -2.14
C SER A 147 17.58 -9.15 -3.22
N GLY A 148 17.23 -9.57 -4.44
CA GLY A 148 18.14 -9.71 -5.58
C GLY A 148 17.79 -8.79 -6.75
N THR A 149 18.74 -8.56 -7.67
CA THR A 149 18.46 -7.90 -8.96
C THR A 149 17.57 -8.81 -9.79
N THR A 150 16.29 -8.50 -9.86
CA THR A 150 15.33 -9.42 -10.46
C THR A 150 14.14 -8.73 -11.09
N THR A 151 13.37 -9.50 -11.86
CA THR A 151 12.09 -9.07 -12.42
C THR A 151 10.95 -9.79 -11.72
N ILE A 152 10.01 -9.03 -11.15
CA ILE A 152 8.71 -9.56 -10.74
C ILE A 152 7.71 -9.27 -11.85
N THR A 153 6.99 -10.29 -12.29
CA THR A 153 5.98 -10.15 -13.35
C THR A 153 4.60 -10.20 -12.72
N LEU A 154 3.80 -9.15 -12.92
CA LEU A 154 2.42 -9.06 -12.45
C LEU A 154 1.52 -10.08 -13.18
N PRO A 155 0.38 -10.47 -12.58
CA PRO A 155 -0.55 -11.37 -13.25
C PRO A 155 -1.25 -10.66 -14.41
N LEU A 156 -1.65 -11.43 -15.42
CA LEU A 156 -2.58 -10.97 -16.44
C LEU A 156 -3.96 -10.71 -15.80
N ALA A 157 -4.62 -9.64 -16.22
CA ALA A 157 -5.98 -9.28 -15.79
C ALA A 157 -6.99 -10.45 -15.95
N SER A 158 -6.85 -11.26 -17.00
CA SER A 158 -7.69 -12.45 -17.24
C SER A 158 -7.45 -13.60 -16.25
N GLY A 159 -6.36 -13.57 -15.50
CA GLY A 159 -5.97 -14.63 -14.56
C GLY A 159 -6.40 -14.38 -13.11
N ILE A 160 -6.90 -13.19 -12.76
CA ILE A 160 -7.18 -12.79 -11.39
C ILE A 160 -8.58 -12.17 -11.26
N LEU A 161 -9.18 -12.27 -10.07
CA LEU A 161 -10.52 -11.73 -9.80
C LEU A 161 -10.45 -10.33 -9.17
N ALA A 162 -11.52 -9.55 -9.32
CA ALA A 162 -11.66 -8.27 -8.62
C ALA A 162 -11.47 -8.45 -7.10
N GLY A 163 -10.71 -7.54 -6.49
CA GLY A 163 -10.26 -7.66 -5.10
C GLY A 163 -8.96 -8.45 -4.91
N TYR A 164 -8.27 -8.84 -5.98
CA TYR A 164 -6.91 -9.37 -5.88
C TYR A 164 -5.95 -8.30 -5.35
N VAL A 165 -5.21 -8.57 -4.28
CA VAL A 165 -4.26 -7.63 -3.67
C VAL A 165 -2.88 -8.24 -3.56
N VAL A 166 -1.83 -7.45 -3.83
CA VAL A 166 -0.44 -7.89 -3.61
C VAL A 166 0.47 -6.73 -3.21
N GLY A 167 1.30 -6.95 -2.20
CA GLY A 167 2.37 -6.08 -1.75
C GLY A 167 3.74 -6.58 -2.19
N LEU A 168 4.64 -5.66 -2.51
CA LEU A 168 6.02 -5.90 -2.91
C LEU A 168 6.91 -4.92 -2.14
N ALA A 169 7.99 -5.40 -1.54
CA ALA A 169 8.99 -4.58 -0.86
C ALA A 169 10.38 -5.01 -1.31
N ASN A 170 11.21 -4.06 -1.72
CA ASN A 170 12.61 -4.31 -2.02
C ASN A 170 13.45 -4.08 -0.76
N ASN A 171 13.85 -5.16 -0.11
CA ASN A 171 14.65 -5.14 1.12
C ASN A 171 16.13 -5.45 0.87
N GLY A 172 16.54 -5.61 -0.39
CA GLY A 172 17.95 -5.82 -0.77
C GLY A 172 18.62 -4.55 -1.28
N SER A 173 19.94 -4.59 -1.44
CA SER A 173 20.73 -3.45 -1.95
C SER A 173 20.66 -3.26 -3.46
N ASN A 174 19.86 -4.05 -4.18
CA ASN A 174 19.78 -4.08 -5.64
C ASN A 174 18.51 -3.43 -6.16
N THR A 175 18.48 -3.04 -7.44
CA THR A 175 17.26 -2.59 -8.11
C THR A 175 16.38 -3.77 -8.53
N VAL A 176 15.07 -3.62 -8.40
CA VAL A 176 14.08 -4.63 -8.80
C VAL A 176 13.20 -4.05 -9.90
N THR A 177 13.09 -4.75 -11.02
CA THR A 177 12.19 -4.38 -12.12
C THR A 177 10.86 -5.09 -11.93
N ILE A 178 9.75 -4.41 -12.19
CA ILE A 178 8.43 -4.99 -12.17
C ILE A 178 7.81 -4.87 -13.54
N ASN A 179 7.48 -6.02 -14.13
CA ASN A 179 6.87 -6.16 -15.43
C ASN A 179 5.36 -6.29 -15.26
N THR A 180 4.60 -5.40 -15.89
CA THR A 180 3.13 -5.41 -15.80
C THR A 180 2.46 -6.56 -16.55
N ASN A 181 3.23 -7.32 -17.36
CA ASN A 181 2.74 -8.43 -18.16
C ASN A 181 1.61 -8.04 -19.12
N GLY A 182 1.61 -6.79 -19.59
CA GLY A 182 0.55 -6.25 -20.45
C GLY A 182 -0.73 -5.85 -19.71
N THR A 183 -0.82 -6.07 -18.39
CA THR A 183 -1.91 -5.55 -17.57
C THR A 183 -1.74 -4.04 -17.38
N THR A 184 -2.77 -3.26 -17.70
CA THR A 184 -2.74 -1.81 -17.40
C THR A 184 -2.69 -1.59 -15.90
N VAL A 185 -1.75 -0.75 -15.44
CA VAL A 185 -1.64 -0.31 -14.05
C VAL A 185 -2.05 1.16 -13.98
N TYR A 186 -2.96 1.50 -13.08
CA TYR A 186 -3.37 2.86 -12.79
C TYR A 186 -2.70 3.38 -11.53
N LEU A 187 -2.09 4.55 -11.65
CA LEU A 187 -1.78 5.40 -10.52
C LEU A 187 -2.96 6.34 -10.23
N PRO A 188 -2.98 7.00 -9.05
CA PRO A 188 -3.93 8.08 -8.79
C PRO A 188 -3.91 9.20 -9.85
N THR A 189 -2.81 9.35 -10.59
CA THR A 189 -2.61 10.39 -11.62
C THR A 189 -2.96 9.92 -13.04
N GLY A 190 -3.35 8.66 -13.24
CA GLY A 190 -3.67 8.10 -14.57
C GLY A 190 -2.95 6.77 -14.87
N PRO A 191 -3.17 6.19 -16.06
CA PRO A 191 -2.54 4.93 -16.46
C PRO A 191 -1.03 5.11 -16.64
N VAL A 192 -0.24 4.10 -16.25
CA VAL A 192 1.21 4.08 -16.44
C VAL A 192 1.68 2.94 -17.35
N SER A 193 2.82 3.17 -18.01
CA SER A 193 3.46 2.29 -18.99
C SER A 193 4.07 1.01 -18.39
N SER A 194 4.52 0.10 -19.27
CA SER A 194 4.64 -1.36 -19.08
C SER A 194 5.56 -1.90 -17.98
N THR A 195 6.44 -1.09 -17.40
CA THR A 195 7.44 -1.54 -16.40
C THR A 195 7.83 -0.44 -15.42
N PHE A 196 8.14 -0.79 -14.19
CA PHE A 196 8.65 0.11 -13.15
C PHE A 196 9.84 -0.48 -12.40
N THR A 197 10.66 0.36 -11.75
CA THR A 197 11.87 -0.08 -11.04
C THR A 197 11.83 0.39 -9.59
N MET A 198 11.96 -0.55 -8.64
CA MET A 198 12.04 -0.31 -7.20
C MET A 198 13.51 -0.23 -6.76
N GLN A 199 13.86 0.84 -6.05
CA GLN A 199 15.17 0.97 -5.39
C GLN A 199 15.17 0.22 -4.05
N PRO A 200 16.36 -0.04 -3.46
CA PRO A 200 16.45 -0.54 -2.09
C PRO A 200 15.63 0.29 -1.11
N GLY A 201 14.76 -0.37 -0.33
CA GLY A 201 13.85 0.26 0.62
C GLY A 201 12.52 0.72 0.03
N ASP A 202 12.29 0.57 -1.27
CA ASP A 202 11.00 0.89 -1.87
C ASP A 202 9.95 -0.19 -1.62
N PHE A 203 8.68 0.23 -1.57
CA PHE A 203 7.54 -0.67 -1.51
C PHE A 203 6.45 -0.28 -2.53
N LEU A 204 5.59 -1.25 -2.86
CA LEU A 204 4.42 -1.10 -3.71
C LEU A 204 3.29 -2.01 -3.20
N LEU A 205 2.05 -1.51 -3.20
CA LEU A 205 0.83 -2.24 -2.91
C LEU A 205 -0.18 -2.02 -4.04
N LEU A 206 -0.71 -3.12 -4.56
CA LEU A 206 -1.61 -3.18 -5.71
C LEU A 206 -2.95 -3.84 -5.36
N ASP A 207 -4.04 -3.37 -5.96
CA ASP A 207 -5.35 -4.03 -6.00
C ASP A 207 -5.82 -4.18 -7.45
N TYR A 208 -6.60 -5.21 -7.74
CA TYR A 208 -7.29 -5.36 -9.02
C TYR A 208 -8.76 -4.98 -8.86
N ASP A 209 -9.24 -4.02 -9.64
CA ASP A 209 -10.61 -3.51 -9.55
C ASP A 209 -11.63 -4.28 -10.41
N GLY A 210 -11.18 -5.31 -11.14
CA GLY A 210 -11.99 -6.06 -12.11
C GLY A 210 -11.76 -5.66 -13.57
N ALA A 211 -10.96 -4.62 -13.84
CA ALA A 211 -10.56 -4.20 -15.18
C ALA A 211 -9.04 -3.97 -15.27
N ALA A 212 -8.44 -3.35 -14.27
CA ALA A 212 -7.02 -3.00 -14.22
C ALA A 212 -6.44 -3.11 -12.81
N LEU A 213 -5.11 -3.18 -12.72
CA LEU A 213 -4.42 -3.08 -11.43
C LEU A 213 -4.34 -1.60 -11.05
N ARG A 214 -4.55 -1.28 -9.78
CA ARG A 214 -4.43 0.06 -9.22
C ARG A 214 -3.36 0.04 -8.13
N VAL A 215 -2.62 1.14 -8.02
CA VAL A 215 -1.66 1.33 -6.93
C VAL A 215 -2.38 1.98 -5.75
N LEU A 216 -2.54 1.25 -4.64
CA LEU A 216 -3.10 1.80 -3.40
C LEU A 216 -2.06 2.62 -2.64
N SER A 217 -0.82 2.13 -2.63
CA SER A 217 0.28 2.78 -1.92
C SER A 217 1.62 2.38 -2.52
N ALA A 218 2.56 3.31 -2.60
CA ALA A 218 3.92 3.05 -3.05
C ALA A 218 4.89 4.09 -2.46
N SER A 219 6.18 3.75 -2.44
CA SER A 219 7.24 4.71 -2.12
C SER A 219 7.24 5.89 -3.09
N ARG A 220 7.52 7.10 -2.57
CA ARG A 220 7.52 8.35 -3.36
C ARG A 220 8.51 8.32 -4.55
N ALA A 221 9.61 7.58 -4.45
CA ALA A 221 10.57 7.41 -5.55
C ALA A 221 9.97 6.66 -6.75
N LEU A 222 9.08 5.69 -6.48
CA LEU A 222 8.35 4.93 -7.51
C LEU A 222 7.30 5.79 -8.22
N LEU A 223 6.65 6.70 -7.48
CA LEU A 223 5.62 7.63 -7.97
C LEU A 223 6.20 8.88 -8.64
N GLY A 224 7.44 9.24 -8.31
CA GLY A 224 8.15 10.41 -8.85
C GLY A 224 8.48 10.31 -10.34
N ALA A 225 8.55 9.09 -10.89
CA ALA A 225 8.65 8.88 -12.33
C ALA A 225 7.32 9.12 -13.05
N ALA A 226 6.16 8.93 -12.41
CA ALA A 226 4.87 9.03 -13.11
C ALA A 226 4.16 10.37 -12.94
N ALA A 227 4.37 11.06 -11.82
CA ALA A 227 3.89 12.44 -11.66
C ALA A 227 4.62 13.44 -12.58
N LEU A 228 5.83 13.07 -13.06
CA LEU A 228 6.63 13.90 -13.97
C LEU A 228 6.80 13.32 -15.39
N ALA A 229 6.83 12.00 -15.57
CA ALA A 229 7.01 11.37 -16.90
C ALA A 229 5.72 10.82 -17.53
N GLY A 230 4.56 10.96 -16.87
CA GLY A 230 3.24 10.60 -17.43
C GLY A 230 2.49 11.74 -18.09
N SER A 231 3.01 12.97 -17.99
CA SER A 231 2.40 14.13 -18.63
C SER A 231 3.20 14.50 -19.88
N SER A 232 2.93 13.81 -20.99
CA SER A 232 3.23 14.34 -22.33
C SER A 232 2.44 15.63 -22.63
N SER A 233 1.58 16.05 -21.69
CA SER A 233 0.86 17.32 -21.68
C SER A 233 1.05 18.07 -20.36
N GLN A 234 2.26 18.11 -19.79
CA GLN A 234 2.59 19.23 -18.91
C GLN A 234 2.86 20.41 -19.83
N VAL A 235 1.79 20.85 -20.51
CA VAL A 235 1.69 22.26 -20.76
C VAL A 235 1.59 22.83 -19.35
N PHE A 236 2.64 23.51 -18.90
CA PHE A 236 2.40 24.69 -18.09
C PHE A 236 1.47 25.55 -18.95
N ASN A 237 0.17 25.24 -18.90
CA ASN A 237 -0.86 25.95 -19.63
C ASN A 237 -1.05 27.21 -18.80
N VAL A 238 -0.11 28.13 -18.99
CA VAL A 238 -0.34 29.51 -18.64
C VAL A 238 -1.49 29.92 -19.53
N ALA A 239 -2.69 30.04 -18.94
CA ALA A 239 -3.86 30.51 -19.66
C ALA A 239 -3.51 31.82 -20.36
N ASN A 240 -4.11 32.06 -21.52
CA ASN A 240 -3.80 33.24 -22.30
C ASN A 240 -3.86 34.51 -21.41
N GLY A 241 -2.73 35.22 -21.30
CA GLY A 241 -2.68 36.44 -20.51
C GLY A 241 -3.61 37.50 -21.11
N THR A 242 -4.66 37.89 -20.39
CA THR A 242 -5.65 38.90 -20.81
C THR A 242 -5.44 40.27 -20.16
N SER A 243 -4.42 40.42 -19.30
CA SER A 243 -4.10 41.66 -18.58
C SER A 243 -2.58 41.85 -18.46
N ALA A 244 -2.15 43.09 -18.28
CA ALA A 244 -0.73 43.39 -18.05
C ALA A 244 -0.22 42.65 -16.80
N GLN A 245 1.01 42.14 -16.85
CA GLN A 245 1.69 41.38 -15.79
C GLN A 245 1.24 39.91 -15.59
N ASN A 246 0.34 39.40 -16.44
CA ASN A 246 0.09 37.96 -16.49
C ASN A 246 1.27 37.23 -17.14
N ALA A 247 1.58 36.03 -16.66
CA ALA A 247 2.39 35.10 -17.44
C ALA A 247 1.66 34.81 -18.78
N VAL A 248 2.40 34.62 -19.86
CA VAL A 248 1.85 34.31 -21.20
C VAL A 248 2.40 32.99 -21.71
N ALA A 249 1.60 32.24 -22.49
CA ALA A 249 2.09 31.04 -23.15
C ALA A 249 3.07 31.42 -24.28
N LEU A 250 4.13 30.62 -24.52
CA LEU A 250 5.10 30.88 -25.60
C LEU A 250 4.42 31.02 -26.99
N GLY A 251 3.29 30.35 -27.21
CA GLY A 251 2.48 30.50 -28.42
C GLY A 251 1.83 31.88 -28.58
N GLN A 252 1.49 32.56 -27.47
CA GLN A 252 1.01 33.95 -27.53
C GLN A 252 2.13 34.93 -27.89
N LEU A 253 3.38 34.55 -27.64
CA LEU A 253 4.55 35.33 -28.07
C LEU A 253 4.71 35.36 -29.61
N GLN A 254 4.05 34.45 -30.33
CA GLN A 254 4.08 34.43 -31.81
C GLN A 254 3.09 35.41 -32.47
N SER A 255 2.17 36.00 -31.71
CA SER A 255 1.21 36.98 -32.26
C SER A 255 1.70 38.43 -32.21
N TYR A 256 2.94 38.69 -31.76
CA TYR A 256 3.56 40.02 -31.82
C TYR A 256 4.35 40.27 -33.12
N ASN A 257 4.14 39.46 -34.16
CA ASN A 257 4.69 39.73 -35.50
C ASN A 257 3.86 40.76 -36.29
N THR A 258 3.38 41.82 -35.64
CA THR A 258 2.77 42.92 -36.39
C THR A 258 3.17 44.31 -35.91
N VAL A 259 3.50 44.57 -34.64
CA VAL A 259 4.12 45.86 -34.27
C VAL A 259 4.97 45.73 -33.01
N GLY A 260 6.30 45.80 -33.17
CA GLY A 260 7.14 46.58 -32.26
C GLY A 260 7.60 46.02 -30.91
N ALA A 261 7.70 44.69 -30.68
CA ALA A 261 8.38 44.16 -29.50
C ALA A 261 9.68 43.43 -29.88
N LEU A 262 10.83 44.05 -29.61
CA LEU A 262 12.14 43.41 -29.65
C LEU A 262 12.21 42.32 -28.56
N LEU A 263 12.23 41.04 -28.95
CA LEU A 263 12.74 39.99 -28.08
C LEU A 263 14.26 39.99 -28.18
N LEU A 264 14.92 40.79 -27.33
CA LEU A 264 16.36 40.68 -27.14
C LEU A 264 16.63 39.45 -26.27
N VAL A 265 16.96 38.32 -26.89
CA VAL A 265 17.61 37.22 -26.16
C VAL A 265 19.09 37.60 -26.08
N GLU A 266 19.48 38.30 -25.03
CA GLU A 266 20.90 38.48 -24.71
C GLU A 266 21.48 37.11 -24.35
N THR A 267 22.24 36.51 -25.26
CA THR A 267 23.22 35.49 -24.87
C THR A 267 24.38 36.22 -24.21
N THR A 268 24.49 36.09 -22.90
CA THR A 268 25.60 36.60 -22.09
C THR A 268 26.92 36.15 -22.71
N GLY A 269 27.79 37.08 -23.13
CA GLY A 269 29.17 36.74 -23.51
C GLY A 269 29.77 37.43 -24.73
N VAL A 270 29.13 38.43 -25.36
CA VAL A 270 29.77 39.17 -26.47
C VAL A 270 30.28 40.53 -25.99
N SER A 271 31.59 40.65 -25.83
CA SER A 271 32.27 41.92 -25.55
C SER A 271 32.49 42.70 -26.84
N TYR A 272 31.97 43.92 -26.94
CA TYR A 272 32.21 44.82 -28.07
C TYR A 272 33.31 45.83 -27.71
N THR A 273 34.30 45.99 -28.60
CA THR A 273 35.43 46.90 -28.42
C THR A 273 35.11 48.27 -29.03
N ALA A 274 35.22 49.33 -28.23
CA ALA A 274 34.96 50.70 -28.66
C ALA A 274 35.81 51.09 -29.89
N GLY A 275 35.17 51.73 -30.87
CA GLY A 275 35.82 52.18 -32.11
C GLY A 275 35.94 51.13 -33.22
N THR A 276 35.46 49.90 -32.99
CA THR A 276 35.48 48.83 -34.01
C THR A 276 34.15 48.76 -34.74
N THR A 277 34.17 48.77 -36.08
CA THR A 277 32.97 48.64 -36.92
C THR A 277 32.59 47.17 -37.01
N TYR A 278 31.41 46.79 -36.51
CA TYR A 278 30.89 45.44 -36.64
C TYR A 278 29.90 45.39 -37.81
N ALA A 279 30.04 44.40 -38.69
CA ALA A 279 29.07 44.15 -39.76
C ALA A 279 27.90 43.34 -39.17
N GLY A 280 26.83 44.03 -38.80
CA GLY A 280 25.55 43.44 -38.43
C GLY A 280 24.42 44.09 -39.22
N SER A 281 23.45 43.30 -39.65
CA SER A 281 22.19 43.84 -40.17
C SER A 281 21.32 44.31 -39.00
N ALA A 282 21.21 45.62 -38.82
CA ALA A 282 20.14 46.18 -38.01
C ALA A 282 18.98 46.51 -38.94
N ILE A 283 17.83 45.88 -38.72
CA ILE A 283 16.59 46.24 -39.40
C ILE A 283 15.92 47.32 -38.55
N VAL A 284 16.03 48.58 -38.98
CA VAL A 284 15.31 49.70 -38.36
C VAL A 284 13.95 49.83 -39.04
N PRO A 285 12.83 49.79 -38.30
CA PRO A 285 11.51 49.85 -38.90
C PRO A 285 11.12 51.31 -39.15
N THR A 286 11.24 51.76 -40.40
CA THR A 286 10.31 52.77 -40.92
C THR A 286 9.30 52.02 -41.77
N GLY A 287 8.01 52.35 -41.65
CA GLY A 287 6.87 51.60 -42.22
C GLY A 287 6.81 51.51 -43.75
N THR A 288 7.91 51.76 -44.44
CA THR A 288 8.11 51.57 -45.87
C THR A 288 9.50 50.94 -46.03
N GLY A 289 9.57 49.69 -46.50
CA GLY A 289 10.79 48.88 -46.50
C GLY A 289 12.00 49.55 -47.11
N VAL A 290 12.87 50.12 -46.26
CA VAL A 290 14.21 50.58 -46.62
C VAL A 290 15.21 49.75 -45.82
N ALA A 291 15.97 48.90 -46.52
CA ALA A 291 17.13 48.25 -45.94
C ALA A 291 18.24 49.31 -45.78
N LEU A 292 18.58 49.65 -44.53
CA LEU A 292 19.78 50.44 -44.26
C LEU A 292 20.98 49.48 -44.23
N SER A 293 21.73 49.42 -45.35
CA SER A 293 23.11 48.95 -45.30
C SER A 293 24.01 50.13 -44.97
N GLY A 294 24.60 50.12 -43.79
CA GLY A 294 25.48 51.18 -43.33
C GLY A 294 26.38 50.71 -42.21
N SER A 295 27.60 51.24 -42.19
CA SER A 295 28.56 51.03 -41.11
C SER A 295 28.12 51.82 -39.88
N TYR A 296 27.89 51.13 -38.76
CA TYR A 296 27.59 51.76 -37.48
C TYR A 296 28.90 52.07 -36.74
N VAL A 297 29.05 53.30 -36.25
CA VAL A 297 30.18 53.68 -35.39
C VAL A 297 29.65 53.85 -33.97
N ALA A 298 30.16 53.05 -33.04
CA ALA A 298 29.91 53.23 -31.62
C ALA A 298 30.58 54.53 -31.16
N LEU A 299 29.78 55.59 -30.94
CA LEU A 299 30.27 56.87 -30.45
C LEU A 299 30.11 56.95 -28.93
N GLY A 300 31.24 56.82 -28.24
CA GLY A 300 31.42 57.39 -26.90
C GLY A 300 31.64 56.38 -25.76
N THR A 301 32.80 56.50 -25.13
CA THR A 301 33.12 55.96 -23.81
C THR A 301 32.51 56.86 -22.74
N GLY A 302 31.25 56.62 -22.38
CA GLY A 302 30.59 57.27 -21.25
C GLY A 302 30.26 56.24 -20.18
N LEU A 303 31.25 55.90 -19.33
CA LEU A 303 31.06 55.01 -18.18
C LEU A 303 30.21 55.75 -17.14
N ASN A 304 28.93 55.39 -17.00
CA ASN A 304 28.15 55.75 -15.81
C ASN A 304 27.81 54.47 -15.05
N THR A 305 28.51 54.29 -13.93
CA THR A 305 28.43 53.10 -13.09
C THR A 305 27.43 53.34 -11.96
N TYR A 306 26.26 52.71 -12.05
CA TYR A 306 25.46 52.33 -10.88
C TYR A 306 24.84 50.95 -11.14
N GLY A 307 25.41 49.91 -10.54
CA GLY A 307 24.68 48.66 -10.26
C GLY A 307 24.61 47.54 -11.33
N GLY A 308 25.45 47.53 -12.37
CA GLY A 308 25.79 46.28 -13.07
C GLY A 308 24.90 45.82 -14.24
N SER A 309 24.11 46.69 -14.86
CA SER A 309 23.50 46.42 -16.18
C SER A 309 23.79 47.57 -17.15
N PHE A 310 24.28 47.24 -18.34
CA PHE A 310 24.72 48.21 -19.34
C PHE A 310 23.55 48.58 -20.26
N TYR A 311 23.26 49.88 -20.37
CA TYR A 311 22.32 50.40 -21.37
C TYR A 311 23.10 51.22 -22.39
N TYR A 312 23.07 50.82 -23.65
CA TYR A 312 23.52 51.64 -24.77
C TYR A 312 22.32 52.30 -25.42
N THR A 313 22.27 53.63 -25.45
CA THR A 313 21.31 54.34 -26.30
C THR A 313 21.96 54.56 -27.67
N LEU A 314 21.57 53.77 -28.67
CA LEU A 314 21.97 54.01 -30.05
C LEU A 314 21.15 55.18 -30.62
N PHE A 315 21.83 56.27 -30.98
CA PHE A 315 21.25 57.32 -31.81
C PHE A 315 21.68 57.11 -33.26
N ALA A 316 20.73 56.76 -34.12
CA ALA A 316 20.94 56.82 -35.56
C ALA A 316 20.74 58.28 -36.02
N LYS A 317 21.77 58.89 -36.63
CA LYS A 317 21.58 60.12 -37.42
C LYS A 317 21.12 59.70 -38.81
N VAL A 318 19.87 59.94 -39.12
CA VAL A 318 19.35 59.79 -40.49
C VAL A 318 19.83 61.01 -41.30
N ALA A 319 20.49 60.77 -42.43
CA ALA A 319 20.74 61.76 -43.48
C ALA A 319 19.83 61.43 -44.66
#